data_AF-A0A7V4ZRX3-F1
#
_entry.id   AF-A0A7V4ZRX3-F1
#
_cell.length_a   1.000
_cell.length_b   1.000
_cell.length_c   1.000
_cell.angle_alpha   90.00
_cell.angle_beta   90.00
_cell.angle_gamma   90.00
#
_symmetry.space_group_name_H-M   'P 1'
#
loop_
_entity.id
_entity.type
_entity.pdbx_description
1 polymer ?
#
loop_
_entity_poly.entity_id
_entity_poly.type
_entity_poly.pdbx_seq_one_letter_code
_entity_poly.pdbx_strand_id
1 'polypeptide(L)'
;MSHIHFPDGILPIWLWVSGFIIMILIGTILIRSKKRSEISRKLPLIGIMCALMILGASVELIPIAYHINLTVISGILLGPSLIFLSTFIVNLILALFGHGGITVIGINSLILSLEGVLGFLFFHLFLRILKRMTPAIFLATVLALFISTLSMIGIIGLGKAHYEELIYQGQEGKIFEFRILEDKKIDLHKNYEINLSRFIKIILSLGSIGWCLEGLITTLILKYINRLRPDLLRIN
;
A
#
# COMPACT_ATOMS: atom_id res chain seq x y z
N MET A 1 1.10 6.97 -6.50
CA MET A 1 0.77 5.89 -5.55
C MET A 1 2.01 5.51 -4.75
N SER A 2 1.94 5.42 -3.41
CA SER A 2 3.01 4.80 -2.60
C SER A 2 3.01 3.27 -2.72
N HIS A 3 1.86 2.70 -3.07
CA HIS A 3 1.67 1.29 -3.41
C HIS A 3 0.55 1.19 -4.45
N ILE A 4 0.76 0.37 -5.47
CA ILE A 4 -0.23 0.05 -6.48
C ILE A 4 -1.02 -1.12 -5.93
N HIS A 5 -2.35 -1.00 -5.83
CA HIS A 5 -3.20 -2.14 -5.53
C HIS A 5 -3.08 -3.12 -6.68
N PHE A 6 -2.61 -4.34 -6.40
CA PHE A 6 -2.53 -5.35 -7.44
C PHE A 6 -3.94 -5.62 -8.00
N PRO A 7 -4.12 -5.58 -9.33
CA PRO A 7 -5.33 -6.08 -9.97
C PRO A 7 -5.38 -7.61 -9.95
N ASP A 8 -6.58 -8.15 -10.14
CA ASP A 8 -6.78 -9.59 -10.28
C ASP A 8 -6.12 -10.14 -11.55
N GLY A 9 -5.67 -11.40 -11.47
CA GLY A 9 -5.12 -12.14 -12.62
C GLY A 9 -3.67 -11.79 -12.99
N ILE A 10 -3.04 -10.85 -12.28
CA ILE A 10 -1.65 -10.46 -12.56
C ILE A 10 -0.65 -11.32 -11.78
N LEU A 11 -0.94 -11.64 -10.51
CA LEU A 11 0.00 -12.41 -9.69
C LEU A 11 -0.13 -13.92 -9.92
N PRO A 12 0.99 -14.67 -9.93
CA PRO A 12 0.95 -16.13 -10.06
C PRO A 12 0.28 -16.78 -8.85
N ILE A 13 -0.30 -17.97 -9.07
CA ILE A 13 -1.12 -18.68 -8.07
C ILE A 13 -0.40 -18.86 -6.73
N TRP A 14 0.83 -19.34 -6.79
CA TRP A 14 1.62 -19.58 -5.58
C TRP A 14 1.81 -18.30 -4.75
N LEU A 15 1.96 -17.14 -5.39
CA LEU A 15 2.24 -15.88 -4.72
C LEU A 15 0.98 -15.38 -4.00
N TRP A 16 -0.15 -15.27 -4.70
CA TRP A 16 -1.39 -14.78 -4.07
C TRP A 16 -1.94 -15.74 -3.01
N VAL A 17 -1.82 -17.06 -3.22
CA VAL A 17 -2.16 -18.08 -2.20
C VAL A 17 -1.28 -17.92 -0.95
N SER A 18 0.04 -17.76 -1.13
CA SER A 18 0.95 -17.54 -0.01
C SER A 18 0.62 -16.26 0.77
N GLY A 19 0.23 -15.19 0.06
CA GLY A 19 -0.22 -13.94 0.67
C GLY A 19 -1.45 -14.12 1.55
N PHE A 20 -2.44 -14.90 1.11
CA PHE A 20 -3.60 -15.23 1.94
C PHE A 20 -3.22 -16.01 3.19
N ILE A 21 -2.37 -17.04 3.05
CA ILE A 21 -1.92 -17.86 4.18
C ILE A 21 -1.22 -16.98 5.23
N ILE A 22 -0.29 -16.13 4.80
CA ILE A 22 0.45 -15.23 5.68
C ILE A 22 -0.48 -14.21 6.33
N MET A 23 -1.40 -13.61 5.57
CA MET A 23 -2.39 -12.67 6.10
C MET A 23 -3.26 -13.32 7.17
N ILE A 24 -3.81 -14.52 6.92
CA ILE A 24 -4.64 -15.24 7.89
C ILE A 24 -3.84 -15.57 9.15
N LEU A 25 -2.61 -16.03 9.01
CA LEU A 25 -1.73 -16.36 10.13
C LEU A 25 -1.47 -15.13 11.01
N ILE A 26 -1.00 -14.03 10.42
CA ILE A 26 -0.70 -12.78 11.12
C ILE A 26 -1.98 -12.20 11.74
N GLY A 27 -3.06 -12.13 10.98
CA GLY A 27 -4.34 -11.62 11.46
C GLY A 27 -4.88 -12.41 12.65
N THR A 28 -4.76 -13.74 12.59
CA THR A 28 -5.17 -14.61 13.69
C THR A 28 -4.36 -14.36 14.96
N ILE A 29 -3.03 -14.23 14.84
CA ILE A 29 -2.14 -13.95 15.97
C ILE A 29 -2.48 -12.59 16.58
N LEU A 30 -2.61 -11.54 15.75
CA LEU A 30 -2.88 -10.19 16.21
C LEU A 30 -4.24 -10.07 16.89
N ILE A 31 -5.29 -10.68 16.33
CA ILE A 31 -6.64 -10.64 16.91
C ILE A 31 -6.67 -11.43 18.23
N ARG A 32 -6.04 -12.60 18.29
CA ARG A 32 -5.99 -13.40 19.53
C ARG A 32 -5.17 -12.75 20.64
N SER A 33 -4.17 -11.94 20.29
CA SER A 33 -3.36 -11.22 21.28
C SER A 33 -4.13 -10.08 21.98
N LYS A 34 -5.31 -9.71 21.48
CA LYS A 34 -6.10 -8.58 21.98
C LYS A 34 -7.38 -9.01 22.71
N LYS A 35 -7.62 -8.38 23.86
CA LYS A 35 -8.89 -8.52 24.58
C LYS A 35 -10.01 -7.90 23.75
N ARG A 36 -11.16 -8.58 23.65
CA ARG A 36 -12.34 -8.06 22.94
C ARG A 36 -12.75 -6.68 23.42
N SER A 37 -12.66 -6.41 24.74
CA SER A 37 -12.98 -5.10 25.32
C SER A 37 -12.09 -3.97 24.80
N GLU A 38 -10.80 -4.23 24.53
CA GLU A 38 -9.90 -3.23 23.94
C GLU A 38 -10.29 -2.90 22.50
N ILE A 39 -10.66 -3.92 21.71
CA ILE A 39 -11.11 -3.76 20.33
C ILE A 39 -12.43 -2.97 20.31
N SER A 40 -13.41 -3.36 21.11
CA SER A 40 -14.72 -2.69 21.20
C SER A 40 -14.58 -1.22 21.58
N ARG A 41 -13.71 -0.88 22.53
CA ARG A 41 -13.47 0.52 22.92
C ARG A 41 -12.87 1.36 21.80
N LYS A 42 -12.07 0.75 20.92
CA LYS A 42 -11.41 1.42 19.79
C LYS A 42 -12.17 1.30 18.47
N LEU A 43 -13.28 0.57 18.44
CA LEU A 43 -14.06 0.30 17.23
C LEU A 43 -14.49 1.58 16.49
N PRO A 44 -14.95 2.66 17.15
CA PRO A 44 -15.25 3.91 16.45
C PRO A 44 -14.04 4.52 15.75
N LEU A 45 -12.87 4.50 16.40
CA LEU A 45 -11.64 5.03 15.82
C LEU A 45 -11.18 4.18 14.61
N ILE A 46 -11.29 2.85 14.71
CA ILE A 46 -11.02 1.92 13.60
C ILE A 46 -11.91 2.28 12.40
N GLY A 47 -13.22 2.46 12.62
CA GLY A 47 -14.17 2.81 11.56
C GLY A 47 -13.84 4.15 10.90
N ILE A 48 -13.53 5.19 11.69
CA ILE A 48 -13.13 6.50 11.15
C ILE A 48 -11.84 6.38 10.33
N MET A 49 -10.83 5.66 10.82
CA MET A 49 -9.57 5.48 10.08
C MET A 49 -9.78 4.68 8.79
N CYS A 50 -10.63 3.64 8.79
CA CYS A 50 -11.01 2.92 7.57
C CYS A 50 -11.68 3.85 6.56
N ALA A 51 -12.64 4.66 6.99
CA ALA A 51 -13.32 5.62 6.12
C ALA A 51 -12.34 6.66 5.55
N LEU A 52 -11.42 7.18 6.37
CA LEU A 52 -10.39 8.12 5.92
C LEU A 52 -9.43 7.50 4.91
N MET A 53 -8.97 6.26 5.13
CA MET A 53 -8.11 5.57 4.15
C MET A 53 -8.83 5.33 2.83
N ILE A 54 -10.11 4.92 2.85
CA ILE A 54 -10.92 4.76 1.63
C ILE A 54 -11.07 6.09 0.91
N LEU A 55 -11.45 7.16 1.63
CA LEU A 55 -11.58 8.50 1.03
C LEU A 55 -10.26 9.02 0.47
N GLY A 56 -9.15 8.82 1.20
CA GLY A 56 -7.82 9.17 0.72
C GLY A 56 -7.48 8.45 -0.58
N ALA A 57 -7.76 7.14 -0.63
CA ALA A 57 -7.55 6.33 -1.82
C ALA A 57 -8.45 6.77 -2.99
N SER A 58 -9.63 7.34 -2.73
CA SER A 58 -10.52 7.88 -3.77
C SER A 58 -10.13 9.27 -4.29
N VAL A 59 -9.32 10.03 -3.55
CA VAL A 59 -8.93 11.40 -3.96
C VAL A 59 -7.62 11.37 -4.75
N GLU A 60 -7.71 11.78 -6.02
CA GLU A 60 -6.55 11.97 -6.88
C GLU A 60 -6.02 13.40 -6.79
N LEU A 61 -4.74 13.54 -6.46
CA LEU A 61 -4.05 14.83 -6.54
C LEU A 61 -3.55 15.08 -7.96
N ILE A 62 -4.35 15.84 -8.72
CA ILE A 62 -4.01 16.35 -10.06
C ILE A 62 -2.96 17.47 -9.90
N PRO A 63 -1.84 17.50 -10.66
CA PRO A 63 -1.54 16.72 -11.88
C PRO A 63 -0.69 15.46 -11.67
N ILE A 64 -0.34 15.10 -10.44
CA ILE A 64 0.63 14.03 -10.13
C ILE A 64 -0.03 12.64 -10.21
N ALA A 65 -1.36 12.58 -10.36
CA ALA A 65 -2.15 11.34 -10.33
C ALA A 65 -1.78 10.47 -9.11
N TYR A 66 -1.64 11.13 -7.96
CA TYR A 66 -1.22 10.50 -6.71
C TYR A 66 -2.41 10.42 -5.74
N HIS A 67 -2.70 9.22 -5.26
CA HIS A 67 -3.67 8.97 -4.20
C HIS A 67 -3.02 9.04 -2.83
N ILE A 68 -3.70 9.69 -1.89
CA ILE A 68 -3.27 9.80 -0.50
C ILE A 68 -3.65 8.50 0.22
N ASN A 69 -2.77 7.91 1.01
CA ASN A 69 -3.05 6.61 1.63
C ASN A 69 -3.55 6.72 3.08
N LEU A 70 -3.05 7.70 3.85
CA LEU A 70 -3.35 7.93 5.27
C LEU A 70 -3.12 6.72 6.21
N THR A 71 -2.47 5.67 5.70
CA THR A 71 -2.06 4.44 6.40
C THR A 71 -1.07 4.68 7.51
N VAL A 72 -0.09 5.57 7.30
CA VAL A 72 0.91 5.90 8.33
C VAL A 72 0.26 6.59 9.51
N ILE A 73 -0.63 7.56 9.27
CA ILE A 73 -1.42 8.20 10.33
C ILE A 73 -2.26 7.16 11.07
N SER A 74 -2.96 6.31 10.32
CA SER A 74 -3.78 5.24 10.87
C SER A 74 -2.95 4.28 11.72
N GLY A 75 -1.74 3.93 11.29
CA GLY A 75 -0.77 3.13 12.04
C GLY A 75 -0.35 3.79 13.34
N ILE A 76 -0.02 5.08 13.30
CA ILE A 76 0.37 5.86 14.48
C ILE A 76 -0.77 5.92 15.51
N LEU A 77 -2.02 6.13 15.08
CA LEU A 77 -3.18 6.28 15.98
C LEU A 77 -3.75 4.94 16.49
N LEU A 78 -3.84 3.94 15.62
CA LEU A 78 -4.41 2.64 15.95
C LEU A 78 -3.40 1.73 16.67
N GLY A 79 -2.13 1.83 16.27
CA GLY A 79 -1.05 0.94 16.65
C GLY A 79 -0.95 -0.30 15.74
N PRO A 80 0.13 -1.09 15.89
CA PRO A 80 0.52 -2.12 14.92
C PRO A 80 -0.47 -3.29 14.80
N SER A 81 -1.21 -3.61 15.87
CA SER A 81 -2.20 -4.69 15.84
C SER A 81 -3.50 -4.30 15.16
N LEU A 82 -4.00 -3.08 15.41
CA LEU A 82 -5.30 -2.65 14.90
C LEU A 82 -5.23 -2.10 13.49
N ILE A 83 -4.07 -1.55 13.08
CA ILE A 83 -3.88 -1.12 11.70
C ILE A 83 -4.00 -2.29 10.73
N PHE A 84 -3.52 -3.48 11.11
CA PHE A 84 -3.68 -4.70 10.30
C PHE A 84 -5.16 -5.02 10.02
N LEU A 85 -6.02 -4.91 11.05
CA LEU A 85 -7.45 -5.13 10.88
C LEU A 85 -8.07 -4.06 9.98
N SER A 86 -7.69 -2.79 10.18
CA SER A 86 -8.20 -1.68 9.38
C SER A 86 -7.83 -1.79 7.90
N THR A 87 -6.58 -2.10 7.57
CA THR A 87 -6.08 -2.25 6.20
C THR A 87 -6.69 -3.46 5.49
N PHE A 88 -6.96 -4.54 6.21
CA PHE A 88 -7.74 -5.66 5.67
C PHE A 88 -9.16 -5.24 5.28
N ILE A 89 -9.87 -4.56 6.19
CA ILE A 89 -11.24 -4.08 5.92
C ILE A 89 -11.26 -3.10 4.75
N VAL A 90 -10.31 -2.16 4.70
CA VAL A 90 -10.19 -1.19 3.61
C VAL A 90 -10.00 -1.89 2.27
N ASN A 91 -9.04 -2.81 2.16
CA ASN A 91 -8.79 -3.52 0.91
C ASN A 91 -9.94 -4.43 0.50
N LEU A 92 -10.62 -5.05 1.45
CA LEU A 92 -11.83 -5.82 1.16
C LEU A 92 -12.90 -4.93 0.55
N ILE A 93 -13.15 -3.75 1.13
CA ILE A 93 -14.14 -2.80 0.61
C ILE A 93 -13.72 -2.27 -0.77
N LEU A 94 -12.45 -1.87 -0.95
CA LEU A 94 -11.94 -1.39 -2.23
C LEU A 94 -12.00 -2.45 -3.34
N ALA A 95 -11.75 -3.72 -3.00
CA ALA A 95 -11.91 -4.83 -3.94
C ALA A 95 -13.37 -5.00 -4.37
N LEU A 96 -14.33 -4.84 -3.45
CA LEU A 96 -15.76 -4.86 -3.78
C LEU A 96 -16.20 -3.70 -4.68
N PHE A 97 -15.51 -2.56 -4.61
CA PHE A 97 -15.71 -1.41 -5.52
C PHE A 97 -14.95 -1.55 -6.86
N GLY A 98 -14.20 -2.63 -7.08
CA GLY A 98 -13.43 -2.85 -8.30
C GLY A 98 -12.12 -2.05 -8.39
N HIS A 99 -11.70 -1.37 -7.32
CA HIS A 99 -10.44 -0.63 -7.25
C HIS A 99 -9.23 -1.50 -6.84
N GLY A 100 -9.44 -2.79 -6.59
CA GLY A 100 -8.38 -3.77 -6.27
C GLY A 100 -8.82 -5.19 -6.62
N GLY A 101 -7.88 -6.12 -6.63
CA GLY A 101 -8.18 -7.53 -6.92
C GLY A 101 -8.57 -8.34 -5.69
N ILE A 102 -9.60 -9.19 -5.82
CA ILE A 102 -10.08 -10.12 -4.78
C ILE A 102 -9.04 -11.19 -4.47
N THR A 103 -8.37 -11.72 -5.50
CA THR A 103 -7.36 -12.79 -5.39
C THR A 103 -6.10 -12.31 -4.66
N VAL A 104 -5.84 -11.00 -4.68
CA VAL A 104 -4.61 -10.39 -4.15
C VAL A 104 -4.84 -9.56 -2.90
N ILE A 105 -6.05 -9.60 -2.31
CA ILE A 105 -6.38 -8.93 -1.04
C ILE A 105 -5.35 -9.26 0.04
N GLY A 106 -4.94 -10.53 0.13
CA GLY A 106 -3.94 -10.97 1.11
C GLY A 106 -2.64 -10.17 1.04
N ILE A 107 -2.06 -10.07 -0.15
CA ILE A 107 -0.82 -9.35 -0.39
C ILE A 107 -1.00 -7.84 -0.19
N ASN A 108 -2.06 -7.26 -0.78
CA ASN A 108 -2.35 -5.84 -0.65
C ASN A 108 -2.48 -5.44 0.83
N SER A 109 -3.20 -6.24 1.63
CA SER A 109 -3.36 -5.97 3.06
C SER A 109 -2.07 -6.12 3.84
N LEU A 110 -1.20 -7.06 3.47
CA LEU A 110 0.12 -7.20 4.10
C LEU A 110 1.02 -5.99 3.83
N ILE A 111 1.08 -5.50 2.59
CA ILE A 111 1.87 -4.31 2.22
C ILE A 111 1.34 -3.09 2.97
N LEU A 112 0.02 -2.88 2.95
CA LEU A 112 -0.62 -1.73 3.59
C LEU A 112 -0.45 -1.76 5.12
N SER A 113 -0.52 -2.95 5.71
CA SER A 113 -0.25 -3.15 7.14
C SER A 113 1.20 -2.87 7.48
N LEU A 114 2.15 -3.34 6.65
CA LEU A 114 3.56 -3.09 6.83
C LEU A 114 3.85 -1.58 6.87
N GLU A 115 3.26 -0.83 5.95
CA GLU A 115 3.37 0.64 5.90
C GLU A 115 2.92 1.32 7.20
N GLY A 116 1.73 0.96 7.69
CA GLY A 116 1.21 1.50 8.94
C GLY A 116 2.02 1.08 10.19
N VAL A 117 2.47 -0.17 10.23
CA VAL A 117 3.32 -0.70 11.33
C VAL A 117 4.68 0.01 11.34
N LEU A 118 5.34 0.14 10.19
CA LEU A 118 6.60 0.87 10.07
C LEU A 118 6.42 2.34 10.41
N GLY A 119 5.32 2.96 9.98
CA GLY A 119 4.96 4.32 10.35
C GLY A 119 4.88 4.51 11.87
N PHE A 120 4.21 3.60 12.57
CA PHE A 120 4.15 3.58 14.04
C PHE A 120 5.56 3.43 14.65
N LEU A 121 6.35 2.45 14.21
CA LEU A 121 7.67 2.15 14.77
C LEU A 121 8.64 3.30 14.57
N PHE A 122 8.74 3.83 13.34
CA PHE A 122 9.62 4.94 13.02
C PHE A 122 9.19 6.24 13.70
N PHE A 123 7.89 6.49 13.85
CA PHE A 123 7.42 7.66 14.58
C PHE A 123 7.92 7.64 16.02
N HIS A 124 7.74 6.53 16.75
CA HIS A 124 8.20 6.42 18.14
C HIS A 124 9.73 6.46 18.25
N LEU A 125 10.44 5.83 17.30
CA LEU A 125 11.90 5.86 17.24
C LEU A 125 12.43 7.28 17.01
N PHE A 126 11.93 7.97 15.99
CA PHE A 126 12.38 9.34 15.68
C PHE A 126 11.90 10.36 16.69
N LEU A 127 10.76 10.15 17.34
CA LEU A 127 10.33 11.00 18.45
C LEU A 127 11.30 10.90 19.62
N ARG A 128 11.80 9.69 19.93
CA ARG A 128 12.83 9.47 20.97
C ARG A 128 14.18 10.10 20.61
N ILE A 129 14.59 10.02 19.35
CA ILE A 129 15.89 10.54 18.87
C ILE A 129 15.86 12.06 18.70
N LEU A 130 14.90 12.59 17.94
CA LEU A 130 14.85 13.99 17.54
C LEU A 130 14.21 14.89 18.60
N LYS A 131 13.41 14.31 19.51
CA LYS A 131 12.61 15.03 20.53
C LYS A 131 11.71 16.14 19.96
N ARG A 132 11.42 16.08 18.65
CA ARG A 132 10.60 17.04 17.91
C ARG A 132 9.57 16.28 17.10
N MET A 133 8.30 16.61 17.31
CA MET A 133 7.18 15.88 16.73
C MET A 133 7.09 16.02 15.20
N THR A 134 7.22 17.25 14.67
CA THR A 134 7.10 17.55 13.24
C THR A 134 8.10 16.75 12.38
N PRO A 135 9.43 16.80 12.61
CA PRO A 135 10.36 16.03 11.81
C PRO A 135 10.22 14.52 12.06
N ALA A 136 9.86 14.09 13.28
CA ALA A 136 9.65 12.68 13.57
C ALA A 136 8.51 12.08 12.72
N ILE A 137 7.37 12.77 12.60
CA ILE A 137 6.24 12.33 11.78
C ILE A 137 6.63 12.30 10.29
N PHE A 138 7.25 13.39 9.81
CA PHE A 138 7.62 13.51 8.40
C PHE A 138 8.59 12.41 7.98
N LEU A 139 9.69 12.23 8.72
CA LEU A 139 10.69 11.20 8.40
C LEU A 139 10.11 9.79 8.56
N ALA A 140 9.28 9.54 9.57
CA ALA A 140 8.64 8.24 9.75
C ALA A 140 7.75 7.88 8.56
N THR A 141 6.99 8.85 8.05
CA THR A 141 6.12 8.67 6.90
C THR A 141 6.91 8.39 5.63
N VAL A 142 7.87 9.25 5.30
CA VAL A 142 8.69 9.06 4.09
C VAL A 142 9.42 7.72 4.11
N LEU A 143 10.01 7.34 5.25
CA LEU A 143 10.74 6.08 5.37
C LEU A 143 9.83 4.85 5.33
N ALA A 144 8.66 4.90 5.96
CA ALA A 144 7.68 3.82 5.91
C ALA A 144 7.18 3.58 4.47
N LEU A 145 6.87 4.65 3.74
CA LEU A 145 6.41 4.57 2.35
C LEU A 145 7.50 4.07 1.41
N PHE A 146 8.74 4.51 1.61
CA PHE A 146 9.89 4.02 0.86
C PHE A 146 10.06 2.50 1.02
N ILE A 147 10.07 1.99 2.25
CA ILE A 147 10.23 0.55 2.53
C ILE A 147 9.01 -0.25 2.04
N SER A 148 7.80 0.29 2.18
CA SER A 148 6.57 -0.28 1.61
C SER A 148 6.69 -0.42 0.09
N THR A 149 7.15 0.63 -0.59
CA THR A 149 7.36 0.61 -2.04
C THR A 149 8.41 -0.42 -2.46
N LEU A 150 9.52 -0.54 -1.71
CA LEU A 150 10.52 -1.58 -1.96
C LEU A 150 9.96 -2.99 -1.80
N SER A 151 9.10 -3.19 -0.79
CA SER A 151 8.43 -4.47 -0.56
C SER A 151 7.51 -4.84 -1.72
N MET A 152 6.73 -3.87 -2.22
CA MET A 152 5.90 -4.04 -3.42
C MET A 152 6.75 -4.38 -4.66
N ILE A 153 7.85 -3.65 -4.88
CA ILE A 153 8.80 -3.93 -5.98
C ILE A 153 9.36 -5.36 -5.86
N GLY A 154 9.68 -5.81 -4.64
CA GLY A 154 10.15 -7.18 -4.39
C GLY A 154 9.12 -8.23 -4.80
N ILE A 155 7.85 -8.02 -4.46
CA ILE A 155 6.74 -8.90 -4.83
C ILE A 155 6.56 -8.95 -6.36
N ILE A 156 6.64 -7.81 -7.04
CA ILE A 156 6.64 -7.73 -8.50
C ILE A 156 7.85 -8.48 -9.07
N GLY A 157 9.03 -8.30 -8.48
CA GLY A 157 10.24 -9.02 -8.90
C GLY A 157 10.07 -10.54 -8.85
N LEU A 158 9.43 -11.06 -7.80
CA LEU A 158 9.11 -12.49 -7.67
C LEU A 158 8.12 -12.98 -8.74
N GLY A 159 7.22 -12.12 -9.21
CA GLY A 159 6.27 -12.41 -10.28
C GLY A 159 6.83 -12.34 -11.70
N LYS A 160 8.07 -11.86 -11.91
CA LYS A 160 8.64 -11.54 -13.23
C LYS A 160 8.49 -12.67 -14.26
N ALA A 161 8.81 -13.90 -13.88
CA ALA A 161 8.73 -15.05 -14.78
C ALA A 161 7.30 -15.31 -15.30
N HIS A 162 6.30 -15.11 -14.43
CA HIS A 162 4.90 -15.27 -14.80
C HIS A 162 4.40 -14.11 -15.69
N TYR A 163 4.86 -12.88 -15.42
CA TYR A 163 4.51 -11.74 -16.27
C TYR A 163 5.05 -11.89 -17.69
N GLU A 164 6.27 -12.41 -17.84
CA GLU A 164 6.84 -12.68 -19.16
C GLU A 164 5.97 -13.71 -19.91
N GLU A 165 5.58 -14.81 -19.26
CA GLU A 165 4.70 -15.83 -19.84
C GLU A 165 3.32 -15.28 -20.26
N LEU A 166 2.69 -14.46 -19.42
CA LEU A 166 1.41 -13.81 -19.73
C LEU A 166 1.50 -12.86 -20.93
N ILE A 167 2.61 -12.12 -21.06
CA ILE A 167 2.84 -11.24 -22.22
C ILE A 167 3.00 -12.07 -23.50
N TYR A 168 3.68 -13.23 -23.43
CA TYR A 168 3.82 -14.12 -24.59
C TYR A 168 2.50 -14.81 -24.96
N GLN A 169 1.71 -15.30 -24.00
CA GLN A 169 0.39 -15.90 -24.27
C GLN A 169 -0.64 -14.89 -24.81
N GLY A 170 -0.61 -13.65 -24.33
CA GLY A 170 -1.48 -12.58 -24.82
C GLY A 170 -1.25 -12.20 -26.28
N GLN A 171 -0.12 -12.61 -26.88
CA GLN A 171 0.15 -12.42 -28.31
C GLN A 171 -0.40 -13.55 -29.19
N GLU A 172 -0.56 -14.78 -28.67
CA GLU A 172 -1.24 -15.86 -29.40
C GLU A 172 -2.77 -15.73 -29.35
N GLY A 173 -3.31 -15.13 -28.28
CA GLY A 173 -4.73 -14.83 -28.10
C GLY A 173 -5.24 -13.61 -28.89
N LYS A 174 -5.14 -13.63 -30.22
CA LYS A 174 -5.87 -12.68 -31.09
C LYS A 174 -7.39 -12.93 -30.98
N ILE A 175 -8.06 -12.25 -30.07
CA ILE A 175 -9.55 -12.19 -30.02
C ILE A 175 -10.10 -10.83 -30.49
N PHE A 176 -9.26 -9.82 -30.73
CA PHE A 176 -9.69 -8.60 -31.41
C PHE A 176 -8.78 -8.25 -32.58
N GLU A 177 -9.23 -8.65 -33.77
CA GLU A 177 -8.78 -8.14 -35.07
C GLU A 177 -9.10 -6.64 -35.14
N PHE A 178 -8.27 -5.80 -34.53
CA PHE A 178 -8.24 -4.38 -34.86
C PHE A 178 -7.54 -4.25 -36.21
N ARG A 179 -8.35 -4.33 -37.26
CA ARG A 179 -7.99 -4.03 -38.66
C ARG A 179 -7.65 -2.53 -38.76
N ILE A 180 -6.45 -2.15 -38.31
CA ILE A 180 -5.80 -0.92 -38.74
C ILE A 180 -4.64 -1.33 -39.64
N LEU A 181 -4.91 -1.17 -40.93
CA LEU A 181 -3.98 -0.85 -42.01
C LEU A 181 -2.67 -1.66 -42.03
N GLU A 182 -2.65 -2.61 -42.96
CA GLU A 182 -1.45 -2.93 -43.73
C GLU A 182 -0.70 -1.62 -44.02
N ASP A 183 0.49 -1.44 -43.43
CA ASP A 183 1.74 -1.46 -44.18
C ASP A 183 2.90 -1.04 -43.26
N LYS A 184 3.52 -2.03 -42.62
CA LYS A 184 4.95 -2.06 -42.22
C LYS A 184 5.20 -3.33 -41.42
N LYS A 185 5.85 -4.30 -42.05
CA LYS A 185 6.55 -5.39 -41.36
C LYS A 185 7.65 -4.76 -40.49
N ILE A 186 7.32 -4.51 -39.23
CA ILE A 186 8.31 -4.23 -38.19
C ILE A 186 8.63 -5.58 -37.57
N ASP A 187 9.91 -5.96 -37.62
CA ASP A 187 10.46 -7.21 -37.11
C ASP A 187 9.89 -7.58 -35.72
N LEU A 188 9.05 -8.61 -35.69
CA LEU A 188 8.29 -9.09 -34.51
C LEU A 188 9.10 -9.98 -33.55
N HIS A 189 10.43 -9.87 -33.57
CA HIS A 189 11.33 -10.55 -32.60
C HIS A 189 12.10 -9.53 -31.75
N LYS A 190 11.38 -8.59 -31.11
CA LYS A 190 11.95 -7.93 -29.93
C LYS A 190 11.59 -8.75 -28.72
N ASN A 191 12.58 -9.42 -28.13
CA ASN A 191 12.52 -9.87 -26.75
C ASN A 191 12.12 -8.67 -25.88
N TYR A 192 10.85 -8.60 -25.50
CA TYR A 192 10.37 -7.64 -24.51
C TYR A 192 10.81 -8.14 -23.14
N GLU A 193 12.11 -8.05 -22.86
CA GLU A 193 12.59 -8.24 -21.49
C GLU A 193 11.99 -7.13 -20.63
N ILE A 194 11.23 -7.52 -19.60
CA ILE A 194 10.76 -6.58 -18.59
C ILE A 194 11.99 -6.02 -17.90
N ASN A 195 12.36 -4.79 -18.27
CA ASN A 195 13.51 -4.12 -17.69
C ASN A 195 13.13 -3.60 -16.30
N LEU A 196 13.20 -4.50 -15.32
CA LEU A 196 12.87 -4.24 -13.92
C LEU A 196 13.67 -3.03 -13.38
N SER A 197 14.88 -2.79 -13.87
CA SER A 197 15.68 -1.62 -13.50
C SER A 197 15.03 -0.31 -13.92
N ARG A 198 14.45 -0.23 -15.12
CA ARG A 198 13.70 0.96 -15.58
C ARG A 198 12.42 1.16 -14.76
N PHE A 199 11.68 0.09 -14.51
CA PHE A 199 10.48 0.13 -13.66
C PHE A 199 10.80 0.66 -12.26
N ILE A 200 11.83 0.12 -11.61
CA ILE A 200 12.31 0.57 -10.29
C ILE A 200 12.67 2.05 -10.31
N LYS A 201 13.44 2.51 -11.31
CA LYS A 201 13.85 3.92 -11.43
C LYS A 201 12.66 4.87 -11.53
N ILE A 202 11.64 4.50 -12.32
CA ILE A 202 10.42 5.30 -12.50
C ILE A 202 9.58 5.33 -11.23
N ILE A 203 9.37 4.16 -10.60
CA ILE A 203 8.57 4.06 -9.38
C ILE A 203 9.23 4.79 -8.21
N LEU A 204 10.55 4.66 -8.04
CA LEU A 204 11.25 5.36 -6.95
C LEU A 204 11.30 6.88 -7.17
N SER A 205 11.47 7.34 -8.42
CA SER A 205 11.49 8.79 -8.70
C SER A 205 10.12 9.42 -8.48
N LEU A 206 9.06 8.87 -9.05
CA LEU A 206 7.68 9.35 -8.86
C LEU A 206 7.22 9.15 -7.42
N GLY A 207 7.58 8.01 -6.82
CA GLY A 207 7.28 7.67 -5.43
C GLY A 207 7.82 8.70 -4.45
N SER A 208 9.07 9.16 -4.65
CA SER A 208 9.71 10.13 -3.75
C SER A 208 8.93 11.44 -3.58
N ILE A 209 8.30 11.94 -4.65
CA ILE A 209 7.44 13.13 -4.63
C ILE A 209 6.19 12.83 -3.81
N GLY A 210 5.55 11.70 -4.08
CA GLY A 210 4.37 11.24 -3.37
C GLY A 210 4.60 11.03 -1.87
N TRP A 211 5.72 10.41 -1.49
CA TRP A 211 6.06 10.18 -0.10
C TRP A 211 6.30 11.47 0.67
N CYS A 212 6.95 12.45 0.05
CA CYS A 212 7.12 13.78 0.64
C CYS A 212 5.77 14.47 0.85
N LEU A 213 4.88 14.39 -0.14
CA LEU A 213 3.55 14.99 -0.07
C LEU A 213 2.69 14.34 1.01
N GLU A 214 2.66 13.01 1.07
CA GLU A 214 2.00 12.24 2.12
C GLU A 214 2.59 12.59 3.49
N GLY A 215 3.92 12.73 3.59
CA GLY A 215 4.62 13.14 4.79
C GLY A 215 4.20 14.52 5.28
N LEU A 216 4.03 15.50 4.38
CA LEU A 216 3.53 16.83 4.72
C LEU A 216 2.08 16.77 5.24
N ILE A 217 1.20 16.10 4.50
CA ILE A 217 -0.22 15.95 4.86
C ILE A 217 -0.36 15.24 6.23
N THR A 218 0.37 14.14 6.40
CA THR A 218 0.43 13.37 7.65
C THR A 218 0.90 14.22 8.81
N THR A 219 1.94 15.02 8.60
CA THR A 219 2.48 15.92 9.62
C THR A 219 1.46 16.99 10.02
N LEU A 220 0.76 17.60 9.05
CA LEU A 220 -0.27 18.60 9.32
C LEU A 220 -1.43 18.01 10.12
N ILE A 221 -1.96 16.87 9.69
CA ILE A 221 -3.08 16.19 10.35
C ILE A 221 -2.70 15.76 11.76
N LEU A 222 -1.56 15.09 11.96
CA LEU A 222 -1.14 14.64 13.29
C LEU A 222 -0.80 15.79 14.22
N LYS A 223 -0.25 16.90 13.71
CA LYS A 223 -0.02 18.11 14.52
C LYS A 223 -1.34 18.73 14.97
N TYR A 224 -2.35 18.74 14.10
CA TYR A 224 -3.69 19.21 14.44
C TYR A 224 -4.35 18.30 15.48
N ILE A 225 -4.30 16.98 15.30
CA ILE A 225 -4.82 15.99 16.26
C ILE A 225 -4.12 16.14 17.61
N ASN A 226 -2.80 16.29 17.64
CA ASN A 226 -2.05 16.49 18.90
C ASN A 226 -2.51 17.73 19.66
N ARG A 227 -2.91 18.79 18.95
CA ARG A 227 -3.40 20.02 19.56
C ARG A 227 -4.79 19.87 20.17
N LEU A 228 -5.65 19.04 19.58
CA LEU A 228 -7.04 18.85 20.03
C LEU A 228 -7.23 17.68 20.99
N ARG A 229 -6.54 16.57 20.74
CA ARG A 229 -6.69 15.28 21.41
C ARG A 229 -5.33 14.58 21.56
N PRO A 230 -4.43 15.12 22.40
CA PRO A 230 -3.11 14.53 22.63
C PRO A 230 -3.18 13.10 23.22
N ASP A 231 -4.30 12.75 23.86
CA ASP A 231 -4.64 11.43 24.37
C ASP A 231 -4.59 10.31 23.31
N LEU A 232 -4.78 10.65 22.02
CA LEU A 232 -4.76 9.68 20.94
C LEU A 232 -3.35 9.25 20.51
N LEU A 233 -2.33 10.09 20.71
CA LEU A 233 -1.00 9.87 20.17
C LEU A 233 -0.10 8.97 21.03
N ARG A 234 -0.58 8.54 22.22
CA ARG A 234 0.13 7.61 23.12
C ARG A 234 1.62 7.96 23.32
N ILE A 235 1.93 9.24 23.47
CA ILE A 235 3.31 9.76 23.62
C ILE A 235 3.85 9.54 25.07
N ASN A 236 3.18 8.74 25.89
CA ASN A 236 3.58 8.48 27.29
C ASN A 236 4.68 7.42 27.39
#